data_AF-A0A383WPA8-F1
#
_entry.id   AF-A0A383WPA8-F1
#
_cell.length_a   1.000
_cell.length_b   1.000
_cell.length_c   1.000
_cell.angle_alpha   90.00
_cell.angle_beta   90.00
_cell.angle_gamma   90.00
#
_symmetry.space_group_name_H-M   'P 1'
#
loop_
_entity.id
_entity.type
_entity.pdbx_description
1 polymer ?
#
loop_
_entity_poly.entity_id
_entity_poly.type
_entity_poly.pdbx_seq_one_letter_code
_entity_poly.pdbx_strand_id
1 'polypeptide(L)'
;MVLGAAAALQEKQEDEPHVCIVIRTYYAHGTYGDGSLINLLHSLKAQKHSSWTALLLVMDNRPFPDLRHIVRDAADDRIDVFAEWISAKYQPKTPDGQQWMVNYHAKLYNLTDEAIRACPRNTRWVVVTNGDNDYDPQFLSVLARHGEAEVVAFDYYSRYQRPTGTPCARFAAGPQLPPCKQNNLSWCQTDLAAVAYSWPRFMADDMRFGLLEQGHGANHDGIMADVVQSRKWKISHVSGRCLVEHAPSPQRCATLDGVWDDTQAATDKETGGKCISLARAKARLQELGAAAEAVEVQLSHDRQSFDFSSEVLKLKCLRQSDPAAWKAMVKYYPARCRAAMDAAAATPSRALEPPAAAAAVASSK
;
A
#
# COMPACT_ATOMS: atom_id res chain seq x y z
N MET A 1 -16.62 -18.06 -60.04
CA MET A 1 -16.64 -17.16 -58.86
C MET A 1 -16.77 -18.02 -57.63
N VAL A 2 -15.71 -18.10 -56.82
CA VAL A 2 -15.70 -18.85 -55.57
C VAL A 2 -16.02 -17.86 -54.45
N LEU A 3 -17.23 -17.95 -53.89
CA LEU A 3 -17.63 -17.22 -52.70
C LEU A 3 -17.06 -17.98 -51.49
N GLY A 4 -15.89 -17.55 -51.03
CA GLY A 4 -15.31 -18.03 -49.78
C GLY A 4 -16.01 -17.37 -48.60
N ALA A 5 -16.84 -18.14 -47.88
CA ALA A 5 -17.41 -17.72 -46.61
C ALA A 5 -16.29 -17.62 -45.56
N ALA A 6 -15.93 -16.40 -45.17
CA ALA A 6 -15.10 -16.17 -44.00
C ALA A 6 -15.95 -16.47 -42.76
N ALA A 7 -15.73 -17.64 -42.16
CA ALA A 7 -16.27 -17.95 -40.83
C ALA A 7 -15.60 -17.00 -39.83
N ALA A 8 -16.33 -15.98 -39.39
CA ALA A 8 -15.93 -15.16 -38.26
C ALA A 8 -15.85 -16.08 -37.03
N LEU A 9 -14.64 -16.37 -36.59
CA LEU A 9 -14.40 -16.97 -35.28
C LEU A 9 -14.91 -15.97 -34.25
N GLN A 10 -16.11 -16.19 -33.70
CA GLN A 10 -16.53 -15.57 -32.46
C GLN A 10 -15.55 -16.06 -31.39
N GLU A 11 -14.60 -15.21 -31.02
CA GLU A 11 -13.86 -15.38 -29.79
C GLU A 11 -14.88 -15.53 -28.68
N LYS A 12 -14.86 -16.70 -28.04
CA LYS A 12 -15.67 -16.98 -26.88
C LYS A 12 -15.19 -15.99 -25.82
N GLN A 13 -15.96 -14.93 -25.60
CA GLN A 13 -15.68 -13.94 -24.58
C GLN A 13 -15.70 -14.67 -23.24
N GLU A 14 -14.52 -15.02 -22.74
CA GLU A 14 -14.39 -15.58 -21.41
C GLU A 14 -14.88 -14.55 -20.42
N ASP A 15 -15.75 -14.95 -19.49
CA ASP A 15 -16.28 -14.05 -18.47
C ASP A 15 -15.10 -13.45 -17.68
N GLU A 16 -14.91 -12.14 -17.80
CA GLU A 16 -13.83 -11.43 -17.11
C GLU A 16 -13.95 -11.64 -15.57
N PRO A 17 -12.86 -12.01 -14.88
CA PRO A 17 -12.91 -12.32 -13.46
C PRO A 17 -13.29 -11.09 -12.64
N HIS A 18 -14.39 -11.17 -11.88
CA HIS A 18 -14.86 -10.05 -11.08
C HIS A 18 -13.91 -9.73 -9.91
N VAL A 19 -13.59 -8.45 -9.70
CA VAL A 19 -12.72 -7.96 -8.62
C VAL A 19 -13.52 -7.13 -7.61
N CYS A 20 -13.47 -7.50 -6.33
CA CYS A 20 -14.04 -6.71 -5.24
C CYS A 20 -12.94 -5.93 -4.52
N ILE A 21 -13.11 -4.62 -4.39
CA ILE A 21 -12.13 -3.71 -3.78
C ILE A 21 -12.70 -3.20 -2.45
N VAL A 22 -12.08 -3.55 -1.34
CA VAL A 22 -12.49 -3.09 -0.01
C VAL A 22 -11.63 -1.90 0.39
N ILE A 23 -12.23 -0.71 0.41
CA ILE A 23 -11.55 0.57 0.65
C ILE A 23 -11.74 0.99 2.09
N ARG A 24 -10.64 1.02 2.85
CA ARG A 24 -10.57 1.54 4.21
C ARG A 24 -10.23 3.03 4.16
N THR A 25 -11.12 3.88 4.64
CA THR A 25 -10.90 5.33 4.64
C THR A 25 -11.18 5.96 5.99
N TYR A 26 -10.81 7.22 6.18
CA TYR A 26 -11.16 8.01 7.36
C TYR A 26 -11.20 9.49 6.98
N TYR A 27 -11.66 10.35 7.89
CA TYR A 27 -11.92 11.76 7.61
C TYR A 27 -10.75 12.49 6.93
N ALA A 28 -9.49 12.16 7.26
CA ALA A 28 -8.35 12.89 6.70
C ALA A 28 -8.14 12.62 5.22
N HIS A 29 -8.51 11.45 4.71
CA HIS A 29 -8.34 11.12 3.29
C HIS A 29 -9.20 11.99 2.35
N GLY A 30 -10.23 12.66 2.87
CA GLY A 30 -11.03 13.62 2.10
C GLY A 30 -10.70 15.08 2.39
N THR A 31 -9.94 15.38 3.43
CA THR A 31 -9.83 16.76 3.97
C THR A 31 -8.41 17.29 4.11
N TYR A 32 -7.39 16.43 4.20
CA TYR A 32 -5.99 16.86 4.41
C TYR A 32 -5.24 17.27 3.14
N GLY A 33 -5.91 17.97 2.23
CA GLY A 33 -5.28 18.76 1.16
C GLY A 33 -4.59 17.96 0.04
N ASP A 34 -4.54 16.63 0.11
CA ASP A 34 -4.05 15.76 -0.96
C ASP A 34 -5.18 15.16 -1.81
N GLY A 35 -6.43 15.23 -1.33
CA GLY A 35 -7.59 14.66 -2.02
C GLY A 35 -7.42 13.16 -2.26
N SER A 36 -6.74 12.46 -1.36
CA SER A 36 -6.24 11.12 -1.64
C SER A 36 -7.35 10.11 -1.92
N LEU A 37 -8.50 10.20 -1.22
CA LEU A 37 -9.66 9.36 -1.53
C LEU A 37 -10.23 9.66 -2.92
N ILE A 38 -10.29 10.94 -3.31
CA ILE A 38 -10.77 11.33 -4.64
C ILE A 38 -9.86 10.75 -5.72
N ASN A 39 -8.54 10.84 -5.53
CA ASN A 39 -7.55 10.27 -6.46
C ASN A 39 -7.71 8.75 -6.57
N LEU A 40 -7.87 8.05 -5.45
CA LEU A 40 -8.14 6.61 -5.46
C LEU A 40 -9.37 6.28 -6.30
N LEU A 41 -10.52 6.93 -6.05
CA LEU A 41 -11.76 6.64 -6.77
C LEU A 41 -11.62 6.94 -8.28
N HIS A 42 -10.93 8.02 -8.65
CA HIS A 42 -10.62 8.31 -10.04
C HIS A 42 -9.69 7.25 -10.66
N SER A 43 -8.70 6.76 -9.93
CA SER A 43 -7.78 5.70 -10.40
C SER A 43 -8.51 4.37 -10.63
N LEU A 44 -9.51 4.05 -9.81
CA LEU A 44 -10.38 2.88 -10.00
C LEU A 44 -11.29 3.04 -11.21
N LYS A 45 -11.91 4.21 -11.37
CA LYS A 45 -12.72 4.54 -12.55
C LYS A 45 -11.92 4.43 -13.86
N ALA A 46 -10.64 4.76 -13.82
CA ALA A 46 -9.73 4.71 -14.97
C ALA A 46 -9.21 3.30 -15.32
N GLN A 47 -9.57 2.25 -14.57
CA GLN A 47 -9.12 0.89 -14.85
C GLN A 47 -9.60 0.39 -16.21
N LYS A 48 -8.70 -0.25 -16.97
CA LYS A 48 -9.06 -0.86 -18.27
C LYS A 48 -9.90 -2.14 -18.12
N HIS A 49 -9.81 -2.82 -16.98
CA HIS A 49 -10.70 -3.94 -16.66
C HIS A 49 -12.00 -3.40 -16.08
N SER A 50 -13.14 -3.82 -16.64
CA SER A 50 -14.43 -3.21 -16.32
C SER A 50 -15.19 -3.92 -15.19
N SER A 51 -14.96 -5.23 -15.01
CA SER A 51 -15.66 -6.08 -14.05
C SER A 51 -15.09 -5.94 -12.64
N TRP A 52 -15.49 -4.89 -11.92
CA TRP A 52 -15.14 -4.69 -10.52
C TRP A 52 -16.23 -3.98 -9.73
N THR A 53 -16.15 -4.06 -8.40
CA THR A 53 -16.95 -3.30 -7.42
C THR A 53 -16.05 -2.79 -6.31
N ALA A 54 -16.42 -1.69 -5.67
CA ALA A 54 -15.74 -1.16 -4.51
C ALA A 54 -16.69 -0.99 -3.32
N LEU A 55 -16.29 -1.48 -2.15
CA LEU A 55 -17.00 -1.32 -0.88
C LEU A 55 -16.19 -0.39 0.02
N LEU A 56 -16.74 0.79 0.31
CA LEU A 56 -16.07 1.82 1.10
C LEU A 56 -16.46 1.75 2.58
N LEU A 57 -15.44 1.80 3.43
CA LEU A 57 -15.52 1.70 4.88
C LEU A 57 -14.89 2.92 5.55
N VAL A 58 -15.67 3.68 6.32
CA VAL A 58 -15.14 4.76 7.17
C VAL A 58 -14.70 4.20 8.51
N MET A 59 -13.40 4.22 8.73
CA MET A 59 -12.68 3.70 9.90
C MET A 59 -12.46 4.75 11.00
N ASP A 60 -13.22 5.85 10.95
CA ASP A 60 -13.16 6.96 11.89
C ASP A 60 -14.35 6.91 12.84
N ASN A 61 -14.16 7.39 14.07
CA ASN A 61 -15.25 7.60 15.02
C ASN A 61 -15.88 8.99 14.88
N ARG A 62 -15.33 9.82 14.00
CA ARG A 62 -15.87 11.11 13.60
C ARG A 62 -16.71 10.96 12.32
N PRO A 63 -17.76 11.77 12.15
CA PRO A 63 -18.44 11.88 10.87
C PRO A 63 -17.46 12.25 9.75
N PHE A 64 -17.73 11.77 8.53
CA PHE A 64 -17.02 12.17 7.31
C PHE A 64 -18.01 12.89 6.37
N PRO A 65 -18.33 14.18 6.63
CA PRO A 65 -19.44 14.87 5.96
C PRO A 65 -19.33 14.91 4.44
N ASP A 66 -18.10 15.02 3.93
CA ASP A 66 -17.82 15.15 2.49
C ASP A 66 -17.82 13.81 1.75
N LEU A 67 -17.90 12.67 2.45
CA LEU A 67 -17.82 11.36 1.81
C LEU A 67 -18.86 11.20 0.69
N ARG A 68 -20.11 11.58 0.95
CA ARG A 68 -21.19 11.46 -0.05
C ARG A 68 -20.95 12.37 -1.26
N HIS A 69 -20.34 13.53 -1.05
CA HIS A 69 -19.96 14.43 -2.14
C HIS A 69 -18.86 13.77 -2.99
N ILE A 70 -17.79 13.27 -2.36
CA ILE A 70 -16.68 12.58 -3.02
C ILE A 70 -17.17 11.38 -3.85
N VAL A 71 -18.01 10.52 -3.28
CA VAL A 71 -18.56 9.34 -3.97
C VAL A 71 -19.45 9.74 -5.14
N ARG A 72 -20.31 10.76 -4.96
CA ARG A 72 -21.17 11.27 -6.02
C ARG A 72 -20.35 11.89 -7.16
N ASP A 73 -19.28 12.61 -6.84
CA ASP A 73 -18.42 13.27 -7.82
C ASP A 73 -17.61 12.25 -8.65
N ALA A 74 -17.26 11.10 -8.05
CA ALA A 74 -16.67 9.98 -8.80
C ALA A 74 -17.63 9.44 -9.89
N ALA A 75 -18.95 9.53 -9.66
CA ALA A 75 -20.01 9.19 -10.61
C ALA A 75 -19.78 7.82 -11.28
N ASP A 76 -19.67 6.79 -10.45
CA ASP A 76 -19.41 5.40 -10.84
C ASP A 76 -20.28 4.48 -9.95
N ASP A 77 -21.20 3.73 -10.58
CA ASP A 77 -22.20 2.90 -9.90
C ASP A 77 -21.60 1.61 -9.31
N ARG A 78 -20.34 1.33 -9.58
CA ARG A 78 -19.60 0.20 -8.99
C ARG A 78 -19.11 0.50 -7.57
N ILE A 79 -19.23 1.73 -7.10
CA ILE A 79 -18.73 2.20 -5.80
C ILE A 79 -19.88 2.35 -4.81
N ASP A 80 -19.87 1.52 -3.77
CA ASP A 80 -20.85 1.54 -2.70
C ASP A 80 -20.23 1.92 -1.36
N VAL A 81 -20.99 2.67 -0.54
CA VAL A 81 -20.62 2.95 0.85
C VAL A 81 -21.18 1.85 1.74
N PHE A 82 -20.32 0.93 2.18
CA PHE A 82 -20.71 -0.17 3.06
C PHE A 82 -20.88 0.27 4.51
N ALA A 83 -20.00 1.16 4.99
CA ALA A 83 -20.08 1.72 6.35
C ALA A 83 -19.67 3.19 6.39
N GLU A 84 -20.57 4.07 6.82
CA GLU A 84 -20.36 5.53 6.83
C GLU A 84 -19.58 6.06 8.04
N TRP A 85 -19.52 5.32 9.14
CA TRP A 85 -18.74 5.67 10.34
C TRP A 85 -18.69 4.50 11.34
N ILE A 86 -17.78 4.60 12.30
CA ILE A 86 -17.80 3.76 13.49
C ILE A 86 -18.42 4.56 14.62
N SER A 87 -19.28 3.93 15.43
CA SER A 87 -19.97 4.61 16.53
C SER A 87 -18.98 5.38 17.41
N ALA A 88 -19.32 6.62 17.80
CA ALA A 88 -18.52 7.43 18.72
C ALA A 88 -18.22 6.77 20.07
N LYS A 89 -18.93 5.67 20.41
CA LYS A 89 -18.62 4.81 21.56
C LYS A 89 -17.27 4.09 21.43
N TYR A 90 -16.77 3.91 20.22
CA TYR A 90 -15.46 3.34 19.94
C TYR A 90 -14.42 4.45 19.87
N GLN A 91 -13.86 4.82 21.02
CA GLN A 91 -12.78 5.79 21.08
C GLN A 91 -11.47 5.13 20.60
N PRO A 92 -10.70 5.77 19.70
CA PRO A 92 -9.41 5.24 19.25
C PRO A 92 -8.37 5.26 20.36
N LYS A 93 -8.45 6.24 21.25
CA LYS A 93 -7.48 6.47 22.30
C LYS A 93 -8.12 6.44 23.69
N THR A 94 -7.29 6.20 24.70
CA THR A 94 -7.62 6.37 26.12
C THR A 94 -8.13 7.79 26.40
N PRO A 95 -8.87 8.03 27.52
CA PRO A 95 -9.42 9.35 27.83
C PRO A 95 -8.39 10.49 27.90
N ASP A 96 -7.13 10.18 28.20
CA ASP A 96 -6.00 11.13 28.22
C ASP A 96 -5.38 11.40 26.83
N GLY A 97 -5.86 10.71 25.79
CA GLY A 97 -5.41 10.82 24.41
C GLY A 97 -4.00 10.27 24.14
N GLN A 98 -3.38 9.57 25.11
CA GLN A 98 -1.99 9.15 25.03
C GLN A 98 -1.80 7.77 24.37
N GLN A 99 -2.69 6.83 24.63
CA GLN A 99 -2.54 5.44 24.20
C GLN A 99 -3.68 5.02 23.28
N TRP A 100 -3.40 4.15 22.32
CA TRP A 100 -4.44 3.48 21.56
C TRP A 100 -5.22 2.52 22.46
N MET A 101 -6.54 2.47 22.31
CA MET A 101 -7.36 1.49 23.01
C MET A 101 -6.97 0.07 22.58
N VAL A 102 -6.85 -0.84 23.57
CA VAL A 102 -6.57 -2.26 23.32
C VAL A 102 -7.62 -2.82 22.35
N ASN A 103 -7.19 -3.58 21.35
CA ASN A 103 -8.04 -4.16 20.31
C ASN A 103 -8.72 -3.16 19.36
N TYR A 104 -8.41 -1.86 19.41
CA TYR A 104 -9.02 -0.88 18.49
C TYR A 104 -8.76 -1.25 17.01
N HIS A 105 -7.50 -1.51 16.66
CA HIS A 105 -7.14 -1.90 15.30
C HIS A 105 -7.78 -3.24 14.86
N ALA A 106 -7.88 -4.23 15.75
CA ALA A 106 -8.57 -5.48 15.43
C ALA A 106 -10.07 -5.25 15.14
N LYS A 107 -10.73 -4.38 15.91
CA LYS A 107 -12.13 -3.99 15.64
C LYS A 107 -12.28 -3.31 14.28
N LEU A 108 -11.34 -2.45 13.91
CA LEU A 108 -11.29 -1.86 12.58
C LEU A 108 -11.18 -2.95 11.50
N TYR A 109 -10.28 -3.91 11.67
CA TYR A 109 -10.14 -5.00 10.71
C TYR A 109 -11.30 -5.99 10.70
N ASN A 110 -12.07 -6.13 11.78
CA ASN A 110 -13.33 -6.90 11.75
C ASN A 110 -14.33 -6.29 10.75
N LEU A 111 -14.43 -4.96 10.70
CA LEU A 111 -15.28 -4.28 9.71
C LEU A 111 -14.76 -4.50 8.28
N THR A 112 -13.44 -4.56 8.10
CA THR A 112 -12.83 -4.97 6.82
C THR A 112 -13.22 -6.41 6.45
N ASP A 113 -13.18 -7.33 7.41
CA ASP A 113 -13.58 -8.72 7.21
C ASP A 113 -15.07 -8.91 6.86
N GLU A 114 -15.94 -8.08 7.44
CA GLU A 114 -17.37 -8.02 7.12
C GLU A 114 -17.59 -7.55 5.67
N ALA A 115 -16.89 -6.51 5.24
CA ALA A 115 -16.98 -6.02 3.86
C ALA A 115 -16.45 -7.04 2.84
N ILE A 116 -15.32 -7.71 3.13
CA ILE A 116 -14.80 -8.79 2.27
C ILE A 116 -15.86 -9.89 2.08
N ARG A 117 -16.62 -10.23 3.13
CA ARG A 117 -17.69 -11.24 3.07
C ARG A 117 -18.95 -10.74 2.37
N ALA A 118 -19.13 -9.43 2.27
CA ALA A 118 -20.22 -8.79 1.53
C ALA A 118 -19.93 -8.64 0.03
N CYS A 119 -18.70 -8.92 -0.43
CA CYS A 119 -18.37 -8.94 -1.85
C CYS A 119 -19.32 -9.86 -2.65
N PRO A 120 -19.62 -9.54 -3.92
CA PRO A 120 -20.47 -10.37 -4.77
C PRO A 120 -20.00 -11.83 -4.85
N ARG A 121 -20.93 -12.78 -4.93
CA ARG A 121 -20.59 -14.22 -4.93
C ARG A 121 -19.76 -14.67 -6.13
N ASN A 122 -19.79 -13.93 -7.24
CA ASN A 122 -18.97 -14.16 -8.43
C ASN A 122 -17.57 -13.53 -8.34
N THR A 123 -17.20 -12.94 -7.19
CA THR A 123 -15.87 -12.35 -6.97
C THR A 123 -14.78 -13.41 -7.10
N ARG A 124 -13.82 -13.17 -8.01
CA ARG A 124 -12.59 -13.97 -8.12
C ARG A 124 -11.50 -13.46 -7.20
N TRP A 125 -11.32 -12.14 -7.18
CA TRP A 125 -10.25 -11.46 -6.46
C TRP A 125 -10.82 -10.47 -5.45
N VAL A 126 -10.23 -10.42 -4.26
CA VAL A 126 -10.44 -9.32 -3.31
C VAL A 126 -9.14 -8.55 -3.14
N VAL A 127 -9.23 -7.23 -3.25
CA VAL A 127 -8.14 -6.28 -2.98
C VAL A 127 -8.58 -5.43 -1.81
N VAL A 128 -7.77 -5.36 -0.76
CA VAL A 128 -8.03 -4.45 0.37
C VAL A 128 -7.09 -3.27 0.22
N THR A 129 -7.54 -2.06 0.47
CA THR A 129 -6.71 -0.86 0.29
C THR A 129 -7.09 0.23 1.27
N ASN A 130 -6.17 1.17 1.50
CA ASN A 130 -6.49 2.40 2.21
C ASN A 130 -6.86 3.50 1.21
N GLY A 131 -7.64 4.49 1.65
CA GLY A 131 -8.11 5.62 0.85
C GLY A 131 -7.01 6.55 0.32
N ASP A 132 -5.75 6.29 0.61
CA ASP A 132 -4.58 7.05 0.19
C ASP A 132 -3.65 6.29 -0.79
N ASN A 133 -4.17 5.26 -1.46
CA ASN A 133 -3.46 4.56 -2.53
C ASN A 133 -4.05 4.91 -3.89
N ASP A 134 -3.22 4.92 -4.91
CA ASP A 134 -3.62 5.04 -6.31
C ASP A 134 -3.24 3.76 -7.06
N TYR A 135 -4.03 3.43 -8.10
CA TYR A 135 -3.78 2.29 -8.97
C TYR A 135 -3.49 2.73 -10.41
N ASP A 136 -2.49 2.11 -11.02
CA ASP A 136 -2.25 2.27 -12.45
C ASP A 136 -3.45 1.74 -13.26
N PRO A 137 -3.85 2.38 -14.38
CA PRO A 137 -4.97 1.92 -15.22
C PRO A 137 -4.87 0.46 -15.71
N GLN A 138 -3.69 -0.16 -15.66
CA GLN A 138 -3.46 -1.58 -16.00
C GLN A 138 -3.58 -2.54 -14.82
N PHE A 139 -3.68 -2.07 -13.58
CA PHE A 139 -3.63 -2.91 -12.38
C PHE A 139 -4.59 -4.10 -12.45
N LEU A 140 -5.88 -3.84 -12.66
CA LEU A 140 -6.89 -4.90 -12.71
C LEU A 140 -6.76 -5.81 -13.95
N SER A 141 -6.37 -5.25 -15.11
CA SER A 141 -6.14 -6.05 -16.32
C SER A 141 -4.93 -6.97 -16.20
N VAL A 142 -3.91 -6.56 -15.45
CA VAL A 142 -2.77 -7.40 -15.12
C VAL A 142 -3.21 -8.49 -14.14
N LEU A 143 -3.90 -8.12 -13.06
CA LEU A 143 -4.44 -9.06 -12.06
C LEU A 143 -5.26 -10.19 -12.69
N ALA A 144 -6.15 -9.87 -13.64
CA ALA A 144 -7.02 -10.83 -14.32
C ALA A 144 -6.25 -11.98 -15.02
N ARG A 145 -5.00 -11.75 -15.44
CA ARG A 145 -4.15 -12.75 -16.12
C ARG A 145 -3.57 -13.80 -15.18
N HIS A 146 -3.67 -13.59 -13.86
CA HIS A 146 -3.15 -14.51 -12.85
C HIS A 146 -4.22 -15.49 -12.35
N GLY A 147 -5.16 -15.89 -13.21
CA GLY A 147 -6.32 -16.71 -12.86
C GLY A 147 -6.00 -18.02 -12.12
N GLU A 148 -4.80 -18.54 -12.28
CA GLU A 148 -4.30 -19.76 -11.64
C GLU A 148 -3.70 -19.56 -10.24
N ALA A 149 -3.50 -18.32 -9.79
CA ALA A 149 -2.93 -18.01 -8.49
C ALA A 149 -3.99 -17.94 -7.39
N GLU A 150 -3.54 -18.03 -6.14
CA GLU A 150 -4.36 -17.79 -4.95
C GLU A 150 -4.03 -16.44 -4.31
N VAL A 151 -2.81 -15.94 -4.51
CA VAL A 151 -2.40 -14.57 -4.17
C VAL A 151 -1.58 -13.98 -5.30
N VAL A 152 -1.78 -12.70 -5.58
CA VAL A 152 -0.95 -11.91 -6.49
C VAL A 152 -0.34 -10.74 -5.72
N ALA A 153 0.99 -10.68 -5.71
CA ALA A 153 1.75 -9.61 -5.06
C ALA A 153 2.33 -8.67 -6.12
N PHE A 154 2.11 -7.37 -5.96
CA PHE A 154 2.57 -6.33 -6.88
C PHE A 154 3.71 -5.56 -6.24
N ASP A 155 4.78 -5.30 -6.99
CA ASP A 155 5.73 -4.26 -6.60
C ASP A 155 5.02 -2.89 -6.62
N TYR A 156 5.45 -1.95 -5.77
CA TYR A 156 4.70 -0.70 -5.52
C TYR A 156 5.58 0.48 -5.14
N TYR A 157 5.09 1.69 -5.42
CA TYR A 157 5.71 2.92 -4.93
C TYR A 157 5.29 3.21 -3.49
N SER A 158 6.26 3.59 -2.66
CA SER A 158 6.02 3.93 -1.26
C SER A 158 7.16 4.78 -0.72
N ARG A 159 6.84 5.68 0.20
CA ARG A 159 7.83 6.34 1.09
C ARG A 159 8.73 5.37 1.85
N TYR A 160 8.37 4.09 1.94
CA TYR A 160 9.15 3.03 2.59
C TYR A 160 9.83 2.09 1.59
N GLN A 161 10.17 2.55 0.38
CA GLN A 161 10.72 1.72 -0.70
C GLN A 161 11.89 0.83 -0.25
N ARG A 162 12.88 1.42 0.42
CA ARG A 162 13.95 0.70 1.12
C ARG A 162 14.05 1.28 2.53
N PRO A 163 13.30 0.73 3.51
CA PRO A 163 13.13 1.37 4.82
C PRO A 163 14.43 1.46 5.62
N THR A 164 15.41 0.62 5.28
CA THR A 164 16.75 0.60 5.89
C THR A 164 17.81 1.37 5.12
N GLY A 165 17.50 1.85 3.92
CA GLY A 165 18.42 2.64 3.09
C GLY A 165 18.63 4.05 3.65
N THR A 166 19.74 4.68 3.29
CA THR A 166 20.04 6.08 3.66
C THR A 166 18.95 7.04 3.13
N PRO A 167 18.60 8.13 3.86
CA PRO A 167 17.58 9.08 3.43
C PRO A 167 17.85 9.65 2.05
N CYS A 168 16.78 9.86 1.29
CA CYS A 168 16.77 10.21 -0.14
C CYS A 168 17.38 9.14 -1.05
N ALA A 169 18.57 8.62 -0.71
CA ALA A 169 19.27 7.60 -1.49
C ALA A 169 18.46 6.30 -1.59
N ARG A 170 17.61 5.99 -0.61
CA ARG A 170 16.68 4.85 -0.62
C ARG A 170 15.74 4.81 -1.83
N PHE A 171 15.53 5.94 -2.51
CA PHE A 171 14.72 6.07 -3.72
C PHE A 171 15.55 6.16 -5.01
N ALA A 172 16.89 6.13 -4.91
CA ALA A 172 17.77 6.32 -6.05
C ALA A 172 17.64 5.18 -7.07
N ALA A 173 17.68 5.53 -8.35
CA ALA A 173 17.87 4.60 -9.46
C ALA A 173 19.29 4.03 -9.45
N GLY A 174 19.44 2.80 -9.96
CA GLY A 174 20.74 2.18 -10.15
C GLY A 174 20.63 0.88 -10.95
N PRO A 175 21.71 0.41 -11.59
CA PRO A 175 21.67 -0.77 -12.47
C PRO A 175 21.17 -2.07 -11.80
N GLN A 176 21.30 -2.16 -10.47
CA GLN A 176 20.91 -3.33 -9.68
C GLN A 176 19.75 -3.02 -8.71
N LEU A 177 19.16 -1.82 -8.81
CA LEU A 177 18.07 -1.41 -7.94
C LEU A 177 16.74 -1.64 -8.66
N PRO A 178 15.73 -2.22 -7.99
CA PRO A 178 14.41 -2.38 -8.57
C PRO A 178 13.78 -1.00 -8.80
N PRO A 179 12.86 -0.87 -9.77
CA PRO A 179 12.20 0.39 -10.07
C PRO A 179 11.38 0.93 -8.88
N CYS A 180 10.89 0.05 -8.01
CA CYS A 180 10.11 0.39 -6.83
C CYS A 180 10.27 -0.67 -5.74
N LYS A 181 9.40 -0.68 -4.73
CA LYS A 181 9.50 -1.62 -3.61
C LYS A 181 9.08 -3.01 -4.06
N GLN A 182 9.94 -3.99 -3.79
CA GLN A 182 9.62 -5.38 -4.05
C GLN A 182 8.65 -5.91 -3.00
N ASN A 183 7.52 -6.46 -3.44
CA ASN A 183 6.55 -7.05 -2.52
C ASN A 183 6.87 -8.54 -2.29
N ASN A 184 7.63 -8.78 -1.23
CA ASN A 184 8.06 -10.12 -0.84
C ASN A 184 7.05 -10.85 0.07
N LEU A 185 5.81 -10.37 0.14
CA LEU A 185 4.74 -10.92 0.99
C LEU A 185 5.11 -11.07 2.46
N SER A 186 5.99 -10.23 2.99
CA SER A 186 6.46 -10.31 4.37
C SER A 186 6.14 -9.06 5.17
N TRP A 187 6.16 -9.20 6.51
CA TRP A 187 6.08 -8.04 7.40
C TRP A 187 7.04 -6.94 6.95
N CYS A 188 6.55 -5.69 6.88
CA CYS A 188 7.19 -4.46 6.39
C CYS A 188 7.62 -4.40 4.91
N GLN A 189 7.51 -5.49 4.14
CA GLN A 189 7.71 -5.47 2.69
C GLN A 189 6.40 -5.41 1.90
N THR A 190 5.28 -5.65 2.57
CA THR A 190 3.96 -5.69 1.95
C THR A 190 3.12 -4.51 2.36
N ASP A 191 2.51 -3.89 1.36
CA ASP A 191 1.43 -2.93 1.53
C ASP A 191 0.09 -3.65 1.30
N LEU A 192 -0.95 -3.21 2.01
CA LEU A 192 -2.31 -3.75 1.88
C LEU A 192 -2.80 -3.66 0.43
N ALA A 193 -2.62 -2.51 -0.21
CA ALA A 193 -3.08 -2.22 -1.56
C ALA A 193 -2.31 -3.01 -2.64
N ALA A 194 -1.12 -3.51 -2.30
CA ALA A 194 -0.23 -4.19 -3.22
C ALA A 194 -0.42 -5.72 -3.26
N VAL A 195 -1.53 -6.24 -2.70
CA VAL A 195 -1.85 -7.67 -2.69
C VAL A 195 -3.31 -7.90 -3.08
N ALA A 196 -3.52 -8.84 -4.00
CA ALA A 196 -4.83 -9.38 -4.31
C ALA A 196 -4.92 -10.82 -3.81
N TYR A 197 -6.02 -11.15 -3.13
CA TYR A 197 -6.28 -12.49 -2.62
C TYR A 197 -7.41 -13.15 -3.41
N SER A 198 -7.28 -14.44 -3.69
CA SER A 198 -8.38 -15.23 -4.24
C SER A 198 -9.54 -15.25 -3.24
N TRP A 199 -10.66 -14.65 -3.59
CA TRP A 199 -11.81 -14.56 -2.69
C TRP A 199 -12.38 -15.93 -2.30
N PRO A 200 -12.58 -16.90 -3.23
CA PRO A 200 -13.04 -18.23 -2.86
C PRO A 200 -12.10 -18.94 -1.87
N ARG A 201 -10.78 -18.80 -2.07
CA ARG A 201 -9.78 -19.36 -1.16
C ARG A 201 -9.81 -18.66 0.20
N PHE A 202 -9.87 -17.32 0.20
CA PHE A 202 -9.96 -16.50 1.41
C PHE A 202 -11.17 -16.89 2.27
N MET A 203 -12.32 -17.18 1.65
CA MET A 203 -13.51 -17.66 2.33
C MET A 203 -13.36 -19.09 2.84
N ALA A 204 -12.85 -20.01 2.00
CA ALA A 204 -12.69 -21.43 2.35
C ALA A 204 -11.76 -21.64 3.55
N ASP A 205 -10.71 -20.81 3.65
CA ASP A 205 -9.71 -20.83 4.71
C ASP A 205 -10.11 -20.00 5.96
N ASP A 206 -11.32 -19.42 5.95
CA ASP A 206 -11.84 -18.44 6.91
C ASP A 206 -10.79 -17.38 7.30
N MET A 207 -10.14 -16.79 6.29
CA MET A 207 -9.13 -15.75 6.53
C MET A 207 -9.82 -14.50 7.11
N ARG A 208 -9.16 -13.89 8.10
CA ARG A 208 -9.66 -12.72 8.81
C ARG A 208 -8.50 -11.83 9.26
N PHE A 209 -8.53 -10.57 8.84
CA PHE A 209 -7.57 -9.59 9.32
C PHE A 209 -7.78 -9.30 10.81
N GLY A 210 -9.02 -9.23 11.28
CA GLY A 210 -9.36 -8.89 12.66
C GLY A 210 -8.96 -9.96 13.69
N LEU A 211 -8.59 -11.16 13.25
CA LEU A 211 -8.06 -12.24 14.10
C LEU A 211 -6.54 -12.28 14.17
N LEU A 212 -5.83 -11.44 13.41
CA LEU A 212 -4.37 -11.42 13.44
C LEU A 212 -3.89 -10.84 14.78
N GLU A 213 -2.99 -11.56 15.45
CA GLU A 213 -2.60 -11.27 16.83
C GLU A 213 -2.07 -9.84 17.03
N GLN A 214 -2.53 -9.24 18.14
CA GLN A 214 -2.12 -7.91 18.59
C GLN A 214 -0.74 -7.96 19.27
N GLY A 215 0.33 -8.17 18.49
CA GLY A 215 1.71 -8.16 19.01
C GLY A 215 2.64 -7.17 18.30
N HIS A 216 2.30 -6.75 17.08
CA HIS A 216 3.20 -6.01 16.19
C HIS A 216 2.66 -4.65 15.73
N GLY A 217 1.72 -4.09 16.49
CA GLY A 217 1.11 -2.79 16.19
C GLY A 217 0.15 -2.83 14.99
N ALA A 218 -0.02 -1.69 14.31
CA ALA A 218 -0.98 -1.47 13.22
C ALA A 218 -0.62 -2.15 11.88
N ASN A 219 0.18 -3.22 11.89
CA ASN A 219 0.77 -3.83 10.68
C ASN A 219 0.07 -5.14 10.26
N HIS A 220 -1.27 -5.17 10.22
CA HIS A 220 -1.99 -6.43 9.90
C HIS A 220 -1.75 -6.88 8.44
N ASP A 221 -1.40 -5.94 7.56
CA ASP A 221 -1.20 -6.16 6.13
C ASP A 221 -0.06 -7.16 5.88
N GLY A 222 1.12 -6.88 6.45
CA GLY A 222 2.27 -7.78 6.35
C GLY A 222 2.11 -9.09 7.13
N ILE A 223 1.35 -9.09 8.23
CA ILE A 223 1.06 -10.32 8.99
C ILE A 223 0.14 -11.24 8.17
N MET A 224 -0.87 -10.70 7.49
CA MET A 224 -1.72 -11.50 6.58
C MET A 224 -0.87 -12.16 5.49
N ALA A 225 0.10 -11.43 4.95
CA ALA A 225 1.02 -11.96 3.95
C ALA A 225 1.89 -13.11 4.49
N ASP A 226 2.42 -12.97 5.72
CA ASP A 226 3.15 -14.05 6.41
C ASP A 226 2.24 -15.29 6.62
N VAL A 227 0.97 -15.09 7.01
CA VAL A 227 -0.01 -16.19 7.19
C VAL A 227 -0.26 -16.92 5.88
N VAL A 228 -0.48 -16.19 4.78
CA VAL A 228 -0.67 -16.78 3.45
C VAL A 228 0.54 -17.61 3.03
N GLN A 229 1.75 -17.11 3.23
CA GLN A 229 2.97 -17.87 2.95
C GLN A 229 3.06 -19.15 3.78
N SER A 230 2.75 -19.07 5.08
CA SER A 230 2.77 -20.24 5.98
C SER A 230 1.75 -21.31 5.57
N ARG A 231 0.62 -20.91 4.99
CA ARG A 231 -0.43 -21.79 4.46
C ARG A 231 -0.11 -22.33 3.07
N LYS A 232 1.05 -21.97 2.49
CA LYS A 232 1.52 -22.43 1.18
C LYS A 232 0.53 -22.16 0.04
N TRP A 233 -0.16 -21.02 0.11
CA TRP A 233 -1.00 -20.59 -1.01
C TRP A 233 -0.13 -20.41 -2.28
N LYS A 234 -0.73 -20.64 -3.44
CA LYS A 234 -0.07 -20.44 -4.74
C LYS A 234 0.09 -18.95 -5.03
N ILE A 235 1.31 -18.46 -4.88
CA ILE A 235 1.64 -17.04 -5.04
C ILE A 235 2.11 -16.76 -6.46
N SER A 236 1.68 -15.63 -7.02
CA SER A 236 2.24 -15.04 -8.22
C SER A 236 2.78 -13.64 -7.91
N HIS A 237 3.93 -13.29 -8.47
CA HIS A 237 4.53 -11.96 -8.30
C HIS A 237 4.48 -11.18 -9.62
N VAL A 238 4.03 -9.93 -9.55
CA VAL A 238 4.13 -8.94 -10.61
C VAL A 238 5.31 -8.05 -10.29
N SER A 239 6.49 -8.48 -10.72
CA SER A 239 7.75 -7.80 -10.42
C SER A 239 8.18 -6.83 -11.51
N GLY A 240 8.85 -5.75 -11.12
CA GLY A 240 9.40 -4.74 -12.04
C GLY A 240 8.36 -3.82 -12.67
N ARG A 241 7.09 -3.93 -12.28
CA ARG A 241 6.01 -3.00 -12.61
C ARG A 241 5.37 -2.51 -11.32
N CYS A 242 5.24 -1.20 -11.18
CA CYS A 242 4.85 -0.58 -9.92
C CYS A 242 3.42 -0.06 -10.08
N LEU A 243 2.45 -0.98 -10.11
CA LEU A 243 1.06 -0.69 -10.47
C LEU A 243 0.23 -0.11 -9.32
N VAL A 244 0.86 0.09 -8.16
CA VAL A 244 0.27 0.65 -6.95
C VAL A 244 1.18 1.76 -6.45
N GLU A 245 0.59 2.88 -6.07
CA GLU A 245 1.27 4.02 -5.48
C GLU A 245 0.64 4.35 -4.12
N HIS A 246 1.40 4.25 -3.04
CA HIS A 246 0.96 4.63 -1.70
C HIS A 246 1.38 6.08 -1.42
N ALA A 247 0.40 6.95 -1.18
CA ALA A 247 0.65 8.35 -0.85
C ALA A 247 1.18 8.56 0.60
N PRO A 248 2.01 9.58 0.82
CA PRO A 248 2.75 10.33 -0.18
C PRO A 248 3.84 9.47 -0.83
N SER A 249 4.06 9.73 -2.13
CA SER A 249 5.04 9.03 -2.96
C SER A 249 6.16 9.99 -3.42
N PRO A 250 7.44 9.59 -3.32
CA PRO A 250 8.56 10.37 -3.85
C PRO A 250 8.46 10.63 -5.35
N GLN A 251 7.96 9.65 -6.12
CA GLN A 251 7.75 9.75 -7.56
C GLN A 251 6.73 10.83 -7.87
N ARG A 252 5.54 10.77 -7.25
CA ARG A 252 4.52 11.83 -7.37
C ARG A 252 5.07 13.20 -6.97
N CYS A 253 5.82 13.27 -5.87
CA CYS A 253 6.43 14.52 -5.42
C CYS A 253 7.36 15.15 -6.47
N ALA A 254 8.17 14.33 -7.16
CA ALA A 254 9.04 14.79 -8.25
C ALA A 254 8.21 15.32 -9.44
N THR A 255 7.12 14.64 -9.81
CA THR A 255 6.24 15.10 -10.92
C THR A 255 5.53 16.43 -10.64
N LEU A 256 5.40 16.80 -9.36
CA LEU A 256 4.78 18.06 -8.92
C LEU A 256 5.82 19.16 -8.65
N ASP A 257 7.07 18.98 -9.08
CA ASP A 257 8.20 19.87 -8.77
C ASP A 257 8.38 20.15 -7.27
N GLY A 258 7.93 19.21 -6.44
CA GLY A 258 8.00 19.28 -4.98
C GLY A 258 9.40 19.03 -4.44
N VAL A 259 9.53 19.16 -3.12
CA VAL A 259 10.73 18.75 -2.38
C VAL A 259 10.31 17.68 -1.39
N TRP A 260 10.99 16.53 -1.42
CA TRP A 260 10.77 15.47 -0.44
C TRP A 260 11.51 15.78 0.85
N ASP A 261 10.81 15.95 1.96
CA ASP A 261 11.41 16.13 3.28
C ASP A 261 11.61 14.76 3.94
N ASP A 262 12.84 14.23 3.87
CA ASP A 262 13.28 12.99 4.51
C ASP A 262 14.09 13.27 5.80
N THR A 263 13.92 14.45 6.41
CA THR A 263 14.66 14.83 7.63
C THR A 263 14.13 14.14 8.90
N GLN A 264 12.95 13.52 8.82
CA GLN A 264 12.33 12.75 9.89
C GLN A 264 12.27 11.27 9.48
N ALA A 265 12.77 10.36 10.32
CA ALA A 265 12.57 8.94 10.04
C ALA A 265 11.19 8.45 10.43
N ALA A 266 10.84 7.34 9.82
CA ALA A 266 9.73 6.52 10.24
C ALA A 266 10.01 5.92 11.62
N THR A 267 9.13 6.18 12.56
CA THR A 267 9.11 5.57 13.90
C THR A 267 7.67 5.15 14.22
N ASP A 268 7.41 4.69 15.43
CA ASP A 268 6.04 4.49 15.94
C ASP A 268 5.24 5.80 16.06
N LYS A 269 5.92 6.95 16.06
CA LYS A 269 5.33 8.29 16.22
C LYS A 269 5.35 9.13 14.95
N GLU A 270 6.30 8.84 14.06
CA GLU A 270 6.56 9.63 12.86
C GLU A 270 6.36 8.77 11.62
N THR A 271 5.65 9.28 10.63
CA THR A 271 5.34 8.54 9.38
C THR A 271 6.47 8.60 8.35
N GLY A 272 7.60 9.22 8.69
CA GLY A 272 8.73 9.41 7.78
C GLY A 272 8.52 10.53 6.77
N GLY A 273 9.13 10.37 5.59
CA GLY A 273 9.21 11.44 4.60
C GLY A 273 7.87 11.87 4.00
N LYS A 274 7.82 13.13 3.54
CA LYS A 274 6.63 13.76 2.94
C LYS A 274 7.00 14.74 1.83
N CYS A 275 6.08 14.99 0.91
CA CYS A 275 6.26 16.05 -0.09
C CYS A 275 5.92 17.43 0.50
N ILE A 276 6.78 18.42 0.28
CA ILE A 276 6.59 19.81 0.70
C ILE A 276 6.88 20.79 -0.44
N SER A 277 6.35 22.00 -0.32
CA SER A 277 6.65 23.07 -1.28
C SER A 277 8.11 23.54 -1.17
N LEU A 278 8.63 24.11 -2.26
CA LEU A 278 9.98 24.70 -2.27
C LEU A 278 10.16 25.79 -1.19
N ALA A 279 9.13 26.61 -0.96
CA ALA A 279 9.16 27.64 0.08
C ALA A 279 9.29 27.01 1.48
N ARG A 280 8.52 25.95 1.76
CA ARG A 280 8.61 25.21 3.03
C ARG A 280 9.98 24.54 3.18
N ALA A 281 10.55 24.00 2.10
CA ALA A 281 11.87 23.39 2.13
C ALA A 281 12.97 24.40 2.49
N LYS A 282 12.92 25.61 1.92
CA LYS A 282 13.84 26.70 2.28
C LYS A 282 13.73 27.08 3.77
N ALA A 283 12.50 27.24 4.26
CA ALA A 283 12.26 27.52 5.68
C ALA A 283 12.79 26.39 6.58
N ARG A 284 12.60 25.13 6.17
CA ARG A 284 13.08 23.96 6.92
C ARG A 284 14.60 23.87 6.98
N LEU A 285 15.30 24.17 5.89
CA LEU A 285 16.76 24.26 5.87
C LEU A 285 17.28 25.38 6.77
N GLN A 286 16.61 26.53 6.80
CA GLN A 286 16.97 27.62 7.71
C GLN A 286 16.77 27.24 9.18
N GLU A 287 15.66 26.55 9.50
CA GLU A 287 15.34 26.07 10.84
C GLU A 287 16.37 25.04 11.34
N LEU A 288 16.76 24.08 10.49
CA LEU A 288 17.66 22.99 10.86
C LEU A 288 19.15 23.36 10.74
N GLY A 289 19.48 24.42 9.98
CA GLY A 289 20.85 24.86 9.77
C GLY A 289 21.74 23.72 9.22
N ALA A 290 22.90 23.53 9.84
CA ALA A 290 23.86 22.50 9.42
C ALA A 290 23.36 21.05 9.65
N ALA A 291 22.28 20.85 10.42
CA ALA A 291 21.75 19.51 10.70
C ALA A 291 21.00 18.90 9.51
N ALA A 292 20.66 19.68 8.48
CA ALA A 292 20.04 19.19 7.26
C ALA A 292 20.72 19.72 6.00
N GLU A 293 20.64 18.93 4.94
CA GLU A 293 21.11 19.29 3.60
C GLU A 293 20.05 18.99 2.55
N ALA A 294 20.13 19.72 1.43
CA ALA A 294 19.34 19.43 0.24
C ALA A 294 20.21 18.67 -0.76
N VAL A 295 19.68 17.58 -1.29
CA VAL A 295 20.31 16.74 -2.32
C VAL A 295 19.36 16.56 -3.50
N GLU A 296 19.91 16.25 -4.67
CA GLU A 296 19.14 15.80 -5.83
C GLU A 296 19.40 14.30 -6.05
N VAL A 297 18.33 13.54 -6.24
CA VAL A 297 18.38 12.10 -6.48
C VAL A 297 17.65 11.77 -7.78
N GLN A 298 18.27 10.97 -8.64
CA GLN A 298 17.56 10.35 -9.77
C GLN A 298 16.70 9.20 -9.23
N LEU A 299 15.39 9.28 -9.36
CA LEU A 299 14.48 8.29 -8.79
C LEU A 299 14.41 7.02 -9.61
N SER A 300 14.41 5.89 -8.91
CA SER A 300 13.96 4.62 -9.46
C SER A 300 12.46 4.72 -9.77
N HIS A 301 12.08 4.33 -10.97
CA HIS A 301 10.70 4.13 -11.38
C HIS A 301 10.66 3.18 -12.57
N ASP A 302 9.54 2.49 -12.76
CA ASP A 302 9.25 1.78 -13.99
C ASP A 302 8.60 2.75 -14.97
N ARG A 303 8.92 2.59 -16.25
CA ARG A 303 8.43 3.47 -17.33
C ARG A 303 7.07 3.04 -17.89
N GLN A 304 6.38 2.12 -17.22
CA GLN A 304 5.16 1.47 -17.71
C GLN A 304 3.97 1.64 -16.76
N SER A 305 4.14 2.41 -15.68
CA SER A 305 3.13 2.63 -14.66
C SER A 305 3.00 4.13 -14.35
N PHE A 306 1.78 4.55 -14.05
CA PHE A 306 1.37 5.91 -13.69
C PHE A 306 1.71 7.01 -14.70
N ASP A 307 1.99 6.63 -15.95
CA ASP A 307 2.40 7.54 -17.02
C ASP A 307 3.58 8.44 -16.62
N PHE A 308 4.45 7.95 -15.72
CA PHE A 308 5.71 8.61 -15.45
C PHE A 308 6.50 8.69 -16.75
N SER A 309 6.99 9.89 -17.07
CA SER A 309 7.63 10.16 -18.36
C SER A 309 8.75 9.16 -18.62
N SER A 310 9.06 8.91 -19.90
CA SER A 310 10.21 8.06 -20.26
C SER A 310 11.56 8.65 -19.85
N GLU A 311 11.56 9.90 -19.36
CA GLU A 311 12.72 10.63 -18.89
C GLU A 311 13.11 10.25 -17.46
N VAL A 312 14.29 10.71 -17.04
CA VAL A 312 14.78 10.47 -15.68
C VAL A 312 14.03 11.38 -14.72
N LEU A 313 13.26 10.81 -13.79
CA LEU A 313 12.66 11.56 -12.69
C LEU A 313 13.75 12.03 -11.72
N LYS A 314 13.79 13.33 -11.44
CA LYS A 314 14.70 13.95 -10.48
C LYS A 314 13.94 14.45 -9.27
N LEU A 315 14.39 14.07 -8.07
CA LEU A 315 13.81 14.50 -6.82
C LEU A 315 14.76 15.41 -6.06
N LYS A 316 14.28 16.61 -5.74
CA LYS A 316 14.88 17.46 -4.69
C LYS A 316 14.48 16.88 -3.35
N CYS A 317 15.44 16.61 -2.48
CA CYS A 317 15.19 15.94 -1.22
C CYS A 317 15.98 16.57 -0.09
N LEU A 318 15.34 16.81 1.05
CA LEU A 318 15.98 17.21 2.29
C LEU A 318 16.29 15.97 3.13
N ARG A 319 17.47 15.92 3.74
CA ARG A 319 17.83 14.86 4.69
C ARG A 319 18.69 15.40 5.82
N GLN A 320 18.82 14.61 6.89
CA GLN A 320 19.79 14.88 7.93
C GLN A 320 21.21 14.78 7.38
N SER A 321 22.07 15.75 7.72
CA SER A 321 23.46 15.79 7.28
C SER A 321 24.34 14.74 7.97
N ASP A 322 23.98 14.34 9.19
CA ASP A 322 24.70 13.32 9.97
C ASP A 322 24.14 11.90 9.72
N PRO A 323 24.89 10.99 9.06
CA PRO A 323 24.45 9.62 8.84
C PRO A 323 24.25 8.81 10.13
N ALA A 324 24.89 9.20 11.25
CA ALA A 324 24.74 8.49 12.52
C ALA A 324 23.34 8.67 13.12
N ALA A 325 22.73 9.84 12.95
CA ALA A 325 21.35 10.08 13.34
C ALA A 325 20.39 9.12 12.62
N TRP A 326 20.66 8.79 11.35
CA TRP A 326 19.88 7.80 10.60
C TRP A 326 20.05 6.36 11.10
N LYS A 327 21.26 5.97 11.50
CA LYS A 327 21.52 4.61 12.01
C LYS A 327 20.69 4.28 13.26
N ALA A 328 20.43 5.27 14.13
CA ALA A 328 19.55 5.09 15.27
C ALA A 328 18.11 4.75 14.83
N MET A 329 17.67 5.32 13.70
CA MET A 329 16.32 5.16 13.16
C MET A 329 16.13 3.85 12.41
N VAL A 330 17.18 3.34 11.73
CA VAL A 330 17.20 1.99 11.15
C VAL A 330 16.98 0.89 12.19
N LYS A 331 17.27 1.13 13.48
CA LYS A 331 17.01 0.14 14.56
C LYS A 331 15.54 -0.21 14.73
N TYR A 332 14.62 0.67 14.30
CA TYR A 332 13.18 0.39 14.32
C TYR A 332 12.81 -0.74 13.36
N TYR A 333 13.49 -0.81 12.20
CA TYR A 333 13.29 -1.86 11.22
C TYR A 333 14.23 -3.04 11.50
N PRO A 334 13.70 -4.25 11.80
CA PRO A 334 14.55 -5.43 11.99
C PRO A 334 15.35 -5.78 10.73
N ALA A 335 16.33 -6.68 10.86
CA ALA A 335 17.10 -7.16 9.72
C ALA A 335 16.23 -7.75 8.59
N ARG A 336 15.12 -8.41 8.92
CA ARG A 336 14.15 -8.94 7.94
C ARG A 336 13.45 -7.86 7.09
N CYS A 337 13.52 -6.60 7.49
CA CYS A 337 13.01 -5.46 6.74
C CYS A 337 14.00 -4.86 5.74
N ARG A 338 15.23 -5.39 5.69
CA ARG A 338 16.23 -4.91 4.75
C ARG A 338 15.89 -5.40 3.36
N ALA A 339 15.93 -4.49 2.39
CA ALA A 339 15.95 -4.88 0.99
C ALA A 339 17.22 -5.71 0.72
N ALA A 340 17.16 -6.71 -0.15
CA ALA A 340 18.30 -7.60 -0.43
C ALA A 340 19.56 -6.82 -0.81
N MET A 341 19.41 -5.74 -1.59
CA MET A 341 20.48 -4.83 -1.99
C MET A 341 21.09 -4.02 -0.82
N ASP A 342 20.34 -3.73 0.23
CA ASP A 342 20.85 -3.03 1.41
C ASP A 342 21.71 -3.98 2.28
N ALA A 343 21.44 -5.28 2.23
CA ALA A 343 22.21 -6.29 2.97
C ALA A 343 23.61 -6.49 2.40
N ALA A 344 23.78 -6.43 1.07
CA ALA A 344 25.08 -6.59 0.41
C ALA A 344 26.07 -5.46 0.76
N ALA A 345 25.57 -4.26 1.10
CA ALA A 345 26.38 -3.13 1.54
C ALA A 345 26.75 -3.18 3.04
N ALA A 346 26.08 -4.03 3.82
CA ALA A 346 26.33 -4.16 5.25
C ALA A 346 27.34 -5.27 5.51
N THR A 347 28.51 -4.92 6.05
CA THR A 347 29.47 -5.90 6.59
C THR A 347 28.74 -6.84 7.56
N PRO A 348 28.89 -8.18 7.44
CA PRO A 348 28.05 -9.13 8.16
C PRO A 348 28.21 -8.95 9.68
N SER A 349 27.19 -8.38 10.29
CA SER A 349 27.00 -8.40 11.74
C SER A 349 26.19 -9.65 12.08
N ARG A 350 26.74 -10.44 13.01
CA ARG A 350 26.25 -11.74 13.51
C ARG A 350 24.72 -11.75 13.66
N ALA A 351 24.06 -12.72 13.02
CA ALA A 351 22.60 -12.84 12.96
C ALA A 351 21.97 -12.96 14.36
N LEU A 352 20.85 -12.25 14.55
CA LEU A 352 19.93 -12.44 15.67
C LEU A 352 18.88 -13.49 15.26
N GLU A 353 18.56 -14.38 16.19
CA GLU A 353 17.61 -15.48 16.04
C GLU A 353 16.20 -14.99 15.66
N PRO A 354 15.44 -15.77 14.87
CA PRO A 354 14.07 -15.43 14.53
C PRO A 354 13.18 -15.43 15.78
N PRO A 355 12.13 -14.57 15.84
CA PRO A 355 11.14 -14.66 16.90
C PRO A 355 10.45 -16.02 16.85
N ALA A 356 10.28 -16.64 18.02
CA ALA A 356 9.56 -17.90 18.17
C ALA A 356 8.18 -17.78 17.53
N ALA A 357 7.86 -18.71 16.63
CA ALA A 357 6.54 -18.82 16.01
C ALA A 357 5.49 -18.97 17.11
N ALA A 358 4.42 -18.16 17.04
CA ALA A 358 3.24 -18.32 17.88
C ALA A 358 2.71 -19.74 17.70
N ALA A 359 2.85 -20.56 18.73
CA ALA A 359 2.34 -21.92 18.74
C ALA A 359 0.81 -21.88 18.71
N ALA A 360 0.25 -22.61 17.74
CA ALA A 360 -1.18 -22.80 17.59
C ALA A 360 -1.83 -23.24 18.91
N VAL A 361 -2.88 -22.52 19.31
CA VAL A 361 -3.82 -22.96 20.35
C VAL A 361 -4.51 -24.21 19.82
N ALA A 362 -4.01 -25.37 20.25
CA ALA A 362 -4.67 -26.64 20.05
C ALA A 362 -5.96 -26.67 20.89
N SER A 363 -7.05 -26.99 20.22
CA SER A 363 -8.37 -27.22 20.74
C SER A 363 -8.38 -28.27 21.86
N SER A 364 -8.78 -27.87 23.06
CA SER A 364 -9.26 -28.79 24.10
C SER A 364 -10.70 -29.19 23.80
N LYS A 365 -10.92 -30.50 23.67
CA LYS A 365 -12.23 -31.14 23.76
C LYS A 365 -12.80 -31.05 25.16
#